data_AF-A0A0B0ERG6-F1
#
_entry.id   AF-A0A0B0ERG6-F1
#
_cell.length_a   1.000
_cell.length_b   1.000
_cell.length_c   1.000
_cell.angle_alpha   90.00
_cell.angle_beta   90.00
_cell.angle_gamma   90.00
#
_symmetry.space_group_name_H-M   'P 1'
#
loop_
_entity.id
_entity.type
_entity.pdbx_description
1 polymer ?
#
loop_
_entity_poly.entity_id
_entity_poly.type
_entity_poly.pdbx_seq_one_letter_code
_entity_poly.pdbx_strand_id
1 'polypeptide(L)'
;MSTALNYSKLTVWDSLCIGKRIEWNVRKFRKTLILIGFLGLFLLILPTAWSDTRFEMEPDKVAVAEVRMWQAYYANDHTVLRQELTNLLRNQFGLSVSDANDIGEPLATAVMKFESAKNNYNLTVFPYIESAYSTLKDKLGAGFDPKEAAGAELDWWVARRTPGIDSVEDVGRLIARLYEVLFGEGQPAFERAGLLRARAAHRRDEEGESCHWGNVEQLLLESYQALQEGIKLISNNYSGQVVLSWDPNKENNIAGYKIHYGKTSGKYDSIIDVGNLTSYTIKDLKMDETYYFAVTAYNTNGSESSYAGEVSHKATVALALPSLPQNPEEKYALEKAGQDNMQLNETLHQNPEVVWLPQGVDLTKHTKGPFTVKIRVEGIGKERYPSIVPRIKYYIGTGNSYGCFDMIKEGDGVWSFDIPDPNWYRCRSKILRYHVIVFDDEDNAIAEGNWQKELIDSFVQDYN
;
A
#
# COMPACT_ATOMS: atom_id res chain seq x y z
N MET A 1 58.05 14.95 -48.05
CA MET A 1 57.52 16.25 -48.52
C MET A 1 56.04 16.04 -48.83
N SER A 2 55.17 16.06 -47.83
CA SER A 2 54.36 17.22 -47.39
C SER A 2 53.55 17.85 -48.52
N THR A 3 52.30 17.43 -48.66
CA THR A 3 51.24 18.11 -49.41
C THR A 3 50.39 18.91 -48.44
N ALA A 4 50.63 20.22 -48.39
CA ALA A 4 49.77 21.20 -47.76
C ALA A 4 48.59 21.52 -48.68
N LEU A 5 47.37 21.52 -48.15
CA LEU A 5 46.21 22.15 -48.80
C LEU A 5 45.60 23.19 -47.86
N ASN A 6 45.98 24.43 -48.17
CA ASN A 6 45.24 25.69 -48.11
C ASN A 6 43.97 25.78 -47.25
N TYR A 7 44.07 26.57 -46.18
CA TYR A 7 42.96 27.29 -45.57
C TYR A 7 42.70 28.59 -46.36
N SER A 8 41.48 28.79 -46.87
CA SER A 8 40.81 30.10 -46.84
C SER A 8 39.40 30.04 -47.41
N LYS A 9 38.52 30.84 -46.79
CA LYS A 9 37.10 31.11 -47.08
C LYS A 9 36.07 30.27 -46.32
N LEU A 10 35.99 30.52 -45.01
CA LEU A 10 34.70 30.52 -44.31
C LEU A 10 34.26 31.97 -44.17
N THR A 11 33.17 32.33 -44.84
CA THR A 11 32.57 33.66 -44.77
C THR A 11 31.86 33.86 -43.44
N VAL A 12 31.86 35.11 -42.96
CA VAL A 12 31.29 35.58 -41.68
C VAL A 12 29.80 35.18 -41.46
N TRP A 13 29.10 34.72 -42.50
CA TRP A 13 27.72 34.22 -42.43
C TRP A 13 27.57 32.78 -41.91
N ASP A 14 28.58 31.92 -42.03
CA ASP A 14 28.51 30.53 -41.54
C ASP A 14 28.67 30.43 -40.01
N SER A 15 29.44 31.35 -39.42
CA SER A 15 29.66 31.43 -37.97
C SER A 15 28.40 31.85 -37.19
N LEU A 16 27.48 32.59 -37.82
CA LEU A 16 26.21 33.03 -37.20
C LEU A 16 25.13 31.94 -37.22
N CYS A 17 25.13 31.05 -38.20
CA CYS A 17 24.17 29.93 -38.27
C CYS A 17 24.59 28.76 -37.38
N ILE A 18 25.90 28.51 -37.24
CA ILE A 18 26.44 27.50 -36.31
C ILE A 18 26.28 27.98 -34.86
N GLY A 19 26.53 29.27 -34.57
CA GLY A 19 26.30 29.86 -33.25
C GLY A 19 24.86 29.76 -32.77
N LYS A 20 23.86 30.04 -33.64
CA LYS A 20 22.44 29.91 -33.27
C LYS A 20 21.96 28.46 -33.17
N ARG A 21 22.52 27.52 -33.96
CA ARG A 21 22.15 26.09 -33.89
C ARG A 21 22.77 25.40 -32.67
N ILE A 22 23.97 25.82 -32.26
CA ILE A 22 24.61 25.40 -31.01
C ILE A 22 23.93 26.07 -29.82
N GLU A 23 23.56 27.34 -29.86
CA GLU A 23 22.79 27.99 -28.78
C GLU A 23 21.38 27.41 -28.62
N TRP A 24 20.70 27.02 -29.71
CA TRP A 24 19.41 26.35 -29.66
C TRP A 24 19.54 24.93 -29.08
N ASN A 25 20.56 24.16 -29.49
CA ASN A 25 20.85 22.85 -28.90
C ASN A 25 21.35 22.94 -27.46
N VAL A 26 22.11 23.95 -27.06
CA VAL A 26 22.60 24.15 -25.68
C VAL A 26 21.50 24.71 -24.78
N ARG A 27 20.55 25.51 -25.29
CA ARG A 27 19.32 25.87 -24.55
C ARG A 27 18.37 24.69 -24.42
N LYS A 28 18.24 23.84 -25.44
CA LYS A 28 17.49 22.59 -25.36
C LYS A 28 18.17 21.64 -24.37
N PHE A 29 19.49 21.46 -24.43
CA PHE A 29 20.28 20.66 -23.47
C PHE A 29 20.27 21.22 -22.04
N ARG A 30 20.32 22.54 -21.85
CA ARG A 30 20.19 23.18 -20.53
C ARG A 30 18.78 23.07 -19.97
N LYS A 31 17.74 23.08 -20.81
CA LYS A 31 16.37 22.76 -20.38
C LYS A 31 16.20 21.27 -20.10
N THR A 32 16.83 20.38 -20.87
CA THR A 32 16.88 18.93 -20.62
C THR A 32 17.56 18.62 -19.28
N LEU A 33 18.61 19.35 -18.89
CA LEU A 33 19.28 19.20 -17.59
C LEU A 33 18.46 19.72 -16.40
N ILE A 34 17.49 20.62 -16.61
CA ILE A 34 16.55 21.08 -15.57
C ILE A 34 15.38 20.10 -15.44
N LEU A 35 15.00 19.40 -16.51
CA LEU A 35 13.86 18.47 -16.51
C LEU A 35 14.10 17.14 -15.76
N ILE A 36 15.34 16.67 -15.67
CA ILE A 36 15.69 15.37 -15.05
C ILE A 36 15.88 15.53 -13.50
N GLY A 37 15.76 16.76 -12.99
CA GLY A 37 16.23 17.14 -11.66
C GLY A 37 15.39 16.68 -10.47
N PHE A 38 14.09 16.43 -10.62
CA PHE A 38 13.20 16.59 -9.45
C PHE A 38 11.96 15.68 -9.47
N LEU A 39 12.02 14.55 -10.16
CA LEU A 39 11.06 13.46 -9.96
C LEU A 39 11.58 12.46 -8.92
N GLY A 40 12.46 12.91 -8.02
CA GLY A 40 13.05 12.14 -6.92
C GLY A 40 12.37 12.44 -5.59
N LEU A 41 11.05 12.50 -5.54
CA LEU A 41 10.32 12.80 -4.29
C LEU A 41 8.87 12.33 -4.41
N PHE A 42 8.28 11.60 -3.48
CA PHE A 42 8.81 10.83 -2.36
C PHE A 42 7.80 9.73 -2.10
N LEU A 43 8.31 8.51 -1.97
CA LEU A 43 7.56 7.38 -1.47
C LEU A 43 7.78 7.35 0.02
N LEU A 44 6.75 7.67 0.77
CA LEU A 44 6.77 7.34 2.17
C LEU A 44 5.47 6.55 2.39
N ILE A 45 5.53 5.22 2.49
CA ILE A 45 4.34 4.39 2.75
C ILE A 45 4.52 3.60 4.03
N LEU A 46 3.43 3.48 4.80
CA LEU A 46 3.02 2.37 5.68
C LEU A 46 1.56 2.63 6.11
N PRO A 47 0.75 1.57 6.16
CA PRO A 47 0.50 0.93 7.45
C PRO A 47 0.60 -0.60 7.36
N THR A 48 1.33 -1.22 8.30
CA THR A 48 0.80 -2.11 9.37
C THR A 48 1.91 -2.96 9.99
N ALA A 49 2.03 -2.88 11.32
CA ALA A 49 2.31 -4.01 12.24
C ALA A 49 2.32 -3.54 13.71
N TRP A 50 2.40 -2.23 14.00
CA TRP A 50 2.50 -1.73 15.39
C TRP A 50 1.71 -0.43 15.60
N SER A 51 0.40 -0.45 15.35
CA SER A 51 -0.57 0.40 16.09
C SER A 51 -1.99 -0.04 15.77
N ASP A 52 -2.79 -0.11 16.83
CA ASP A 52 -4.16 -0.63 16.90
C ASP A 52 -5.21 0.26 16.19
N THR A 53 -4.85 0.98 15.11
CA THR A 53 -5.75 1.95 14.45
C THR A 53 -5.60 2.03 12.92
N ARG A 54 -6.45 1.29 12.21
CA ARG A 54 -7.47 1.77 11.24
C ARG A 54 -7.10 2.77 10.12
N PHE A 55 -5.85 2.95 9.73
CA PHE A 55 -5.53 3.70 8.49
C PHE A 55 -5.16 2.71 7.38
N GLU A 56 -5.88 2.70 6.26
CA GLU A 56 -5.46 2.03 5.02
C GLU A 56 -5.08 3.11 4.02
N MET A 57 -3.94 2.95 3.33
CA MET A 57 -3.55 3.85 2.23
C MET A 57 -4.69 3.94 1.20
N GLU A 58 -5.02 5.16 0.76
CA GLU A 58 -6.01 5.40 -0.28
C GLU A 58 -5.30 5.64 -1.63
N PRO A 59 -5.14 4.62 -2.50
CA PRO A 59 -4.25 4.71 -3.67
C PRO A 59 -4.60 5.84 -4.63
N ASP A 60 -5.87 6.19 -4.72
CA ASP A 60 -6.38 7.26 -5.57
C ASP A 60 -6.05 8.65 -5.01
N LYS A 61 -6.20 8.88 -3.70
CA LYS A 61 -5.81 10.15 -3.09
C LYS A 61 -4.30 10.36 -3.16
N VAL A 62 -3.53 9.30 -2.98
CA VAL A 62 -2.06 9.36 -3.07
C VAL A 62 -1.62 9.64 -4.51
N ALA A 63 -2.17 8.92 -5.50
CA ALA A 63 -1.87 9.16 -6.91
C ALA A 63 -2.20 10.59 -7.36
N VAL A 64 -3.38 11.12 -6.98
CA VAL A 64 -3.80 12.49 -7.32
C VAL A 64 -2.89 13.52 -6.67
N ALA A 65 -2.56 13.36 -5.38
CA ALA A 65 -1.67 14.27 -4.67
C ALA A 65 -0.28 14.29 -5.32
N GLU A 66 0.25 13.12 -5.68
CA GLU A 66 1.53 13.01 -6.36
C GLU A 66 1.54 13.69 -7.74
N VAL A 67 0.51 13.46 -8.56
CA VAL A 67 0.41 14.12 -9.88
C VAL A 67 0.34 15.63 -9.74
N ARG A 68 -0.45 16.15 -8.81
CA ARG A 68 -0.54 17.60 -8.56
C ARG A 68 0.76 18.18 -8.05
N MET A 69 1.46 17.43 -7.20
CA MET A 69 2.79 17.78 -6.74
C MET A 69 3.78 17.86 -7.92
N TRP A 70 3.75 16.89 -8.85
CA TRP A 70 4.57 16.93 -10.07
C TRP A 70 4.20 18.12 -10.95
N GLN A 71 2.91 18.38 -11.16
CA GLN A 71 2.43 19.56 -11.91
C GLN A 71 2.94 20.86 -11.29
N ALA A 72 2.82 21.02 -9.97
CA ALA A 72 3.29 22.18 -9.24
C ALA A 72 4.79 22.35 -9.34
N TYR A 73 5.56 21.26 -9.26
CA TYR A 73 7.00 21.27 -9.46
C TYR A 73 7.36 21.85 -10.85
N TYR A 74 6.81 21.28 -11.93
CA TYR A 74 7.13 21.74 -13.29
C TYR A 74 6.59 23.15 -13.59
N ALA A 75 5.56 23.60 -12.86
CA ALA A 75 5.07 24.97 -12.90
C ALA A 75 5.90 25.95 -12.03
N ASN A 76 6.88 25.45 -11.26
CA ASN A 76 7.61 26.20 -10.23
C ASN A 76 6.69 26.83 -9.15
N ASP A 77 5.56 26.19 -8.85
CA ASP A 77 4.66 26.59 -7.76
C ASP A 77 5.05 25.90 -6.45
N HIS A 78 5.99 26.52 -5.72
CA HIS A 78 6.48 25.99 -4.45
C HIS A 78 5.42 25.98 -3.33
N THR A 79 4.32 26.74 -3.47
CA THR A 79 3.24 26.78 -2.47
C THR A 79 2.40 25.51 -2.58
N VAL A 80 1.93 25.22 -3.80
CA VAL A 80 1.15 24.01 -4.08
C VAL A 80 2.03 22.77 -3.92
N LEU A 81 3.29 22.82 -4.33
CA LEU A 81 4.24 21.72 -4.13
C LEU A 81 4.34 21.29 -2.67
N ARG A 82 4.52 22.27 -1.75
CA ARG A 82 4.59 21.99 -0.31
C ARG A 82 3.26 21.45 0.22
N GLN A 83 2.15 22.05 -0.19
CA GLN A 83 0.82 21.60 0.23
C GLN A 83 0.53 20.17 -0.19
N GLU A 84 0.82 19.82 -1.45
CA GLU A 84 0.57 18.47 -1.97
C GLU A 84 1.56 17.44 -1.40
N LEU A 85 2.79 17.84 -1.05
CA LEU A 85 3.69 16.99 -0.27
C LEU A 85 3.09 16.67 1.11
N THR A 86 2.57 17.67 1.83
CA THR A 86 1.87 17.43 3.09
C THR A 86 0.66 16.52 2.89
N ASN A 87 -0.16 16.74 1.86
CA ASN A 87 -1.32 15.90 1.57
C ASN A 87 -0.92 14.45 1.26
N LEU A 88 0.15 14.25 0.49
CA LEU A 88 0.68 12.94 0.16
C LEU A 88 1.05 12.19 1.45
N LEU A 89 1.87 12.78 2.32
CA LEU A 89 2.26 12.15 3.59
C LEU A 89 1.06 11.84 4.49
N ARG A 90 0.06 12.71 4.53
CA ARG A 90 -1.14 12.48 5.35
C ARG A 90 -2.04 11.39 4.78
N ASN A 91 -2.28 11.40 3.47
CA ASN A 91 -3.13 10.40 2.80
C ASN A 91 -2.46 9.02 2.72
N GLN A 92 -1.13 8.98 2.87
CA GLN A 92 -0.35 7.77 2.76
C GLN A 92 -0.08 7.10 4.12
N PHE A 93 -0.04 7.88 5.22
CA PHE A 93 0.29 7.39 6.55
C PHE A 93 -0.68 7.74 7.68
N GLY A 94 -1.69 8.58 7.41
CA GLY A 94 -2.57 9.08 8.45
C GLY A 94 -1.90 10.09 9.39
N LEU A 95 -0.78 10.70 8.99
CA LEU A 95 -0.04 11.66 9.81
C LEU A 95 -0.84 12.94 10.08
N SER A 96 -0.52 13.61 11.19
CA SER A 96 -0.95 14.98 11.42
C SER A 96 -0.29 15.94 10.43
N VAL A 97 -0.82 17.17 10.30
CA VAL A 97 -0.17 18.21 9.49
C VAL A 97 1.24 18.51 10.00
N SER A 98 1.43 18.53 11.33
CA SER A 98 2.72 18.83 11.93
C SER A 98 3.74 17.76 11.61
N ASP A 99 3.39 16.48 11.80
CA ASP A 99 4.31 15.37 11.56
C ASP A 99 4.67 15.25 10.07
N ALA A 100 3.70 15.47 9.19
CA ALA A 100 3.94 15.53 7.75
C ALA A 100 4.91 16.65 7.37
N ASN A 101 4.85 17.81 8.04
CA ASN A 101 5.78 18.91 7.78
C ASN A 101 7.19 18.62 8.33
N ASP A 102 7.30 18.05 9.54
CA ASP A 102 8.57 17.65 10.16
C ASP A 102 9.35 16.69 9.23
N ILE A 103 8.63 15.81 8.53
CA ILE A 103 9.20 14.86 7.56
C ILE A 103 9.45 15.54 6.21
N GLY A 104 8.52 16.39 5.75
CA GLY A 104 8.58 17.03 4.43
C GLY A 104 9.69 18.06 4.26
N GLU A 105 10.13 18.73 5.32
CA GLU A 105 11.15 19.78 5.24
C GLU A 105 12.57 19.24 4.90
N PRO A 106 13.12 18.21 5.59
CA PRO A 106 14.38 17.58 5.19
C PRO A 106 14.32 17.03 3.77
N LEU A 107 13.20 16.43 3.41
CA LEU A 107 12.91 15.91 2.08
C LEU A 107 12.99 16.99 0.99
N ALA A 108 12.30 18.11 1.17
CA ALA A 108 12.38 19.24 0.23
C ALA A 108 13.82 19.78 0.11
N THR A 109 14.55 19.80 1.23
CA THR A 109 15.97 20.21 1.25
C THR A 109 16.85 19.24 0.47
N ALA A 110 16.63 17.94 0.61
CA ALA A 110 17.35 16.90 -0.12
C ALA A 110 17.24 17.11 -1.62
N VAL A 111 16.03 17.40 -2.14
CA VAL A 111 15.85 17.59 -3.57
C VAL A 111 16.50 18.87 -4.09
N MET A 112 16.39 19.98 -3.36
CA MET A 112 17.10 21.22 -3.72
C MET A 112 18.62 20.98 -3.80
N LYS A 113 19.17 20.22 -2.85
CA LYS A 113 20.59 19.84 -2.87
C LYS A 113 20.89 18.92 -4.04
N PHE A 114 20.04 17.93 -4.30
CA PHE A 114 20.17 16.98 -5.39
C PHE A 114 20.23 17.71 -6.73
N GLU A 115 19.34 18.67 -7.02
CA GLU A 115 19.36 19.53 -8.21
C GLU A 115 20.73 20.19 -8.46
N SER A 116 21.35 20.74 -7.42
CA SER A 116 22.63 21.43 -7.52
C SER A 116 23.88 20.53 -7.44
N ALA A 117 23.74 19.30 -6.95
CA ALA A 117 24.84 18.40 -6.64
C ALA A 117 25.46 17.77 -7.90
N LYS A 118 26.76 17.45 -7.82
CA LYS A 118 27.52 16.79 -8.89
C LYS A 118 28.25 15.58 -8.32
N ASN A 119 27.63 14.41 -8.42
CA ASN A 119 28.18 13.10 -8.05
C ASN A 119 28.67 12.95 -6.58
N ASN A 120 28.35 13.90 -5.71
CA ASN A 120 28.69 13.91 -4.28
C ASN A 120 27.44 13.74 -3.38
N TYR A 121 26.48 12.95 -3.86
CA TYR A 121 25.14 12.82 -3.28
C TYR A 121 25.17 12.29 -1.83
N ASN A 122 26.08 11.36 -1.52
CA ASN A 122 26.24 10.83 -0.17
C ASN A 122 26.62 11.89 0.88
N LEU A 123 27.29 12.97 0.47
CA LEU A 123 27.67 14.07 1.39
C LEU A 123 26.64 15.22 1.38
N THR A 124 25.90 15.39 0.30
CA THR A 124 25.10 16.60 0.06
C THR A 124 23.59 16.38 0.12
N VAL A 125 23.14 15.15 -0.09
CA VAL A 125 21.72 14.78 -0.25
C VAL A 125 21.33 13.71 0.77
N PHE A 126 22.11 12.64 0.86
CA PHE A 126 21.84 11.48 1.73
C PHE A 126 21.47 11.84 3.18
N PRO A 127 22.19 12.75 3.89
CA PRO A 127 21.87 13.06 5.28
C PRO A 127 20.45 13.61 5.49
N TYR A 128 19.90 14.31 4.50
CA TYR A 128 18.55 14.86 4.57
C TYR A 128 17.48 13.79 4.32
N ILE A 129 17.76 12.83 3.43
CA ILE A 129 16.88 11.68 3.19
C ILE A 129 16.87 10.79 4.44
N GLU A 130 18.03 10.48 5.01
CA GLU A 130 18.16 9.71 6.25
C GLU A 130 17.42 10.39 7.42
N SER A 131 17.55 11.71 7.58
CA SER A 131 16.82 12.48 8.59
C SER A 131 15.30 12.35 8.45
N ALA A 132 14.78 12.36 7.22
CA ALA A 132 13.35 12.19 6.98
C ALA A 132 12.86 10.79 7.31
N TYR A 133 13.58 9.76 6.86
CA TYR A 133 13.23 8.36 7.15
C TYR A 133 13.38 8.03 8.63
N SER A 134 14.33 8.67 9.35
CA SER A 134 14.44 8.53 10.80
C SER A 134 13.23 9.13 11.51
N THR A 135 12.86 10.36 11.13
CA THR A 135 11.66 11.02 11.68
C THR A 135 10.41 10.20 11.39
N LEU A 136 10.27 9.70 10.16
CA LEU A 136 9.16 8.83 9.78
C LEU A 136 9.11 7.56 10.65
N LYS A 137 10.24 6.87 10.79
CA LYS A 137 10.36 5.67 11.61
C LYS A 137 9.88 5.93 13.03
N ASP A 138 10.35 7.02 13.64
CA ASP A 138 10.04 7.36 15.03
C ASP A 138 8.56 7.72 15.20
N LYS A 139 7.97 8.48 14.28
CA LYS A 139 6.55 8.88 14.32
C LYS A 139 5.60 7.69 14.12
N LEU A 140 6.02 6.68 13.35
CA LEU A 140 5.22 5.50 13.04
C LEU A 140 5.52 4.27 13.88
N GLY A 141 6.58 4.30 14.73
CA GLY A 141 7.05 3.11 15.42
C GLY A 141 7.49 1.99 14.47
N ALA A 142 8.04 2.35 13.30
CA ALA A 142 8.34 1.39 12.25
C ALA A 142 9.64 0.60 12.50
N GLY A 143 9.73 -0.59 11.91
CA GLY A 143 10.86 -1.52 12.09
C GLY A 143 11.98 -1.43 11.05
N PHE A 144 11.83 -0.63 9.99
CA PHE A 144 12.86 -0.53 8.92
C PHE A 144 14.11 0.23 9.39
N ASP A 145 15.25 0.04 8.70
CA ASP A 145 16.46 0.85 8.91
C ASP A 145 16.38 2.15 8.09
N PRO A 146 16.34 3.34 8.73
CA PRO A 146 16.27 4.63 8.02
C PRO A 146 17.43 4.85 7.05
N LYS A 147 18.62 4.34 7.38
CA LYS A 147 19.81 4.50 6.57
C LYS A 147 19.73 3.66 5.29
N GLU A 148 19.23 2.44 5.41
CA GLU A 148 19.00 1.56 4.27
C GLU A 148 17.90 2.13 3.36
N ALA A 149 16.80 2.62 3.94
CA ALA A 149 15.72 3.25 3.19
C ALA A 149 16.20 4.50 2.44
N ALA A 150 17.01 5.34 3.10
CA ALA A 150 17.60 6.50 2.46
C ALA A 150 18.57 6.16 1.33
N GLY A 151 19.33 5.06 1.47
CA GLY A 151 20.19 4.54 0.42
C GLY A 151 19.38 4.08 -0.80
N ALA A 152 18.39 3.22 -0.57
CA ALA A 152 17.53 2.71 -1.62
C ALA A 152 16.76 3.83 -2.35
N GLU A 153 16.28 4.84 -1.61
CA GLU A 153 15.67 6.05 -2.18
C GLU A 153 16.65 6.80 -3.09
N LEU A 154 17.87 7.06 -2.60
CA LEU A 154 18.86 7.82 -3.35
C LEU A 154 19.33 7.07 -4.60
N ASP A 155 19.44 5.74 -4.54
CA ASP A 155 19.91 4.91 -5.65
C ASP A 155 19.05 5.08 -6.90
N TRP A 156 17.72 5.04 -6.77
CA TRP A 156 16.84 5.22 -7.94
C TRP A 156 16.85 6.66 -8.47
N TRP A 157 17.12 7.67 -7.63
CA TRP A 157 17.30 9.05 -8.10
C TRP A 157 18.56 9.19 -8.94
N VAL A 158 19.66 8.63 -8.44
CA VAL A 158 20.96 8.66 -9.12
C VAL A 158 20.88 7.89 -10.42
N ALA A 159 20.23 6.72 -10.43
CA ALA A 159 20.00 5.93 -11.62
C ALA A 159 19.32 6.73 -12.73
N ARG A 160 18.22 7.44 -12.39
CA ARG A 160 17.49 8.28 -13.36
C ARG A 160 18.27 9.45 -13.94
N ARG A 161 19.32 9.90 -13.26
CA ARG A 161 20.21 10.97 -13.75
C ARG A 161 21.44 10.45 -14.49
N THR A 162 21.68 9.15 -14.48
CA THR A 162 22.92 8.56 -14.96
C THR A 162 22.63 7.79 -16.25
N PRO A 163 23.06 8.30 -17.41
CA PRO A 163 22.85 7.63 -18.68
C PRO A 163 23.39 6.21 -18.69
N GLY A 164 22.59 5.26 -19.14
CA GLY A 164 22.95 3.85 -19.25
C GLY A 164 22.52 2.98 -18.05
N ILE A 165 22.02 3.59 -16.98
CA ILE A 165 21.32 2.91 -15.87
C ILE A 165 19.96 3.55 -15.57
N ASP A 166 19.47 4.40 -16.48
CA ASP A 166 18.23 5.16 -16.41
C ASP A 166 17.06 4.45 -17.12
N SER A 167 17.21 3.16 -17.45
CA SER A 167 16.13 2.37 -18.06
C SER A 167 14.94 2.26 -17.11
N VAL A 168 13.73 2.17 -17.68
CA VAL A 168 12.48 2.03 -16.91
C VAL A 168 12.53 0.79 -16.01
N GLU A 169 13.11 -0.29 -16.50
CA GLU A 169 13.25 -1.55 -15.79
C GLU A 169 14.27 -1.46 -14.64
N ASP A 170 15.42 -0.81 -14.85
CA ASP A 170 16.44 -0.62 -13.80
C ASP A 170 15.91 0.27 -12.68
N VAL A 171 15.31 1.40 -13.04
CA VAL A 171 14.71 2.33 -12.08
C VAL A 171 13.55 1.66 -11.34
N GLY A 172 12.71 0.91 -12.04
CA GLY A 172 11.61 0.16 -11.44
C GLY A 172 12.08 -0.86 -10.40
N ARG A 173 13.17 -1.58 -10.67
CA ARG A 173 13.80 -2.49 -9.69
C ARG A 173 14.32 -1.78 -8.46
N LEU A 174 14.95 -0.61 -8.62
CA LEU A 174 15.45 0.17 -7.48
C LEU A 174 14.31 0.74 -6.62
N ILE A 175 13.20 1.15 -7.25
CA ILE A 175 11.99 1.55 -6.51
C ILE A 175 11.38 0.35 -5.77
N ALA A 176 11.32 -0.83 -6.41
CA ALA A 176 10.85 -2.04 -5.76
C ALA A 176 11.73 -2.40 -4.54
N ARG A 177 13.06 -2.26 -4.67
CA ARG A 177 13.99 -2.47 -3.54
C ARG A 177 13.67 -1.55 -2.36
N LEU A 178 13.35 -0.28 -2.61
CA LEU A 178 12.91 0.61 -1.55
C LEU A 178 11.65 0.08 -0.86
N TYR A 179 10.67 -0.47 -1.59
CA TYR A 179 9.49 -1.09 -0.99
C TYR A 179 9.85 -2.28 -0.11
N GLU A 180 10.79 -3.12 -0.52
CA GLU A 180 11.27 -4.22 0.33
C GLU A 180 11.89 -3.71 1.64
N VAL A 181 12.70 -2.65 1.57
CA VAL A 181 13.32 -2.07 2.76
C VAL A 181 12.26 -1.51 3.72
N LEU A 182 11.20 -0.91 3.18
CA LEU A 182 10.14 -0.29 3.98
C LEU A 182 9.11 -1.30 4.52
N PHE A 183 8.78 -2.35 3.76
CA PHE A 183 7.66 -3.27 4.07
C PHE A 183 8.09 -4.69 4.44
N GLY A 184 9.35 -5.08 4.20
CA GLY A 184 9.86 -6.41 4.48
C GLY A 184 10.03 -7.29 3.24
N GLU A 185 9.67 -8.57 3.35
CA GLU A 185 9.96 -9.58 2.31
C GLU A 185 9.51 -9.14 0.91
N GLY A 186 10.36 -9.35 -0.10
CA GLY A 186 10.09 -8.97 -1.48
C GLY A 186 8.83 -9.61 -2.04
N GLN A 187 7.99 -8.80 -2.68
CA GLN A 187 6.74 -9.22 -3.29
C GLN A 187 6.76 -8.95 -4.80
N PRO A 188 6.23 -9.85 -5.65
CA PRO A 188 6.03 -9.55 -7.08
C PRO A 188 5.20 -8.27 -7.30
N ALA A 189 4.31 -7.98 -6.37
CA ALA A 189 3.51 -6.76 -6.37
C ALA A 189 4.36 -5.48 -6.21
N PHE A 190 5.48 -5.53 -5.47
CA PHE A 190 6.44 -4.43 -5.33
C PHE A 190 7.21 -4.18 -6.62
N GLU A 191 7.64 -5.23 -7.32
CA GLU A 191 8.27 -5.11 -8.64
C GLU A 191 7.34 -4.43 -9.66
N ARG A 192 6.08 -4.87 -9.70
CA ARG A 192 5.05 -4.27 -10.56
C ARG A 192 4.80 -2.81 -10.19
N ALA A 193 4.69 -2.49 -8.90
CA ALA A 193 4.52 -1.12 -8.43
C ALA A 193 5.70 -0.24 -8.86
N GLY A 194 6.94 -0.68 -8.59
CA GLY A 194 8.14 0.06 -8.96
C GLY A 194 8.23 0.31 -10.47
N LEU A 195 7.92 -0.69 -11.28
CA LEU A 195 7.91 -0.58 -12.74
C LEU A 195 6.85 0.42 -13.24
N LEU A 196 5.63 0.39 -12.72
CA LEU A 196 4.56 1.31 -13.10
C LEU A 196 4.93 2.76 -12.76
N ARG A 197 5.53 2.96 -11.59
CA ARG A 197 6.03 4.28 -11.17
C ARG A 197 7.18 4.77 -12.05
N ALA A 198 8.13 3.91 -12.39
CA ALA A 198 9.21 4.24 -13.31
C ALA A 198 8.67 4.61 -14.71
N ARG A 199 7.65 3.90 -15.20
CA ARG A 199 6.94 4.25 -16.45
C ARG A 199 6.27 5.61 -16.37
N ALA A 200 5.62 5.95 -15.24
CA ALA A 200 4.99 7.24 -15.04
C ALA A 200 6.01 8.38 -15.15
N ALA A 201 7.16 8.22 -14.47
CA ALA A 201 8.26 9.18 -14.50
C ALA A 201 8.88 9.31 -15.89
N HIS A 202 9.20 8.19 -16.54
CA HIS A 202 9.75 8.17 -17.90
C HIS A 202 8.81 8.83 -18.90
N ARG A 203 7.51 8.52 -18.84
CA ARG A 203 6.51 9.15 -19.71
C ARG A 203 6.41 10.65 -19.52
N ARG A 204 6.49 11.12 -18.27
CA ARG A 204 6.56 12.55 -17.98
C ARG A 204 7.81 13.19 -18.60
N ASP A 205 8.96 12.54 -18.47
CA ASP A 205 10.24 13.03 -19.01
C ASP A 205 10.24 13.08 -20.54
N GLU A 206 9.69 12.06 -21.21
CA GLU A 206 9.58 11.98 -22.67
C GLU A 206 8.58 13.00 -23.27
N GLU A 207 7.39 13.12 -22.68
CA GLU A 207 6.32 13.97 -23.24
C GLU A 207 6.53 15.47 -22.97
N GLY A 208 7.38 15.83 -22.00
CA GLY A 208 7.75 17.24 -21.75
C GLY A 208 6.53 18.15 -21.55
N GLU A 209 6.52 19.35 -22.11
CA GLU A 209 5.42 20.30 -21.96
C GLU A 209 4.06 19.77 -22.49
N SER A 210 4.06 18.72 -23.33
CA SER A 210 2.86 18.08 -23.89
C SER A 210 2.36 16.87 -23.08
N CYS A 211 2.82 16.73 -21.84
CA CYS A 211 2.50 15.58 -21.00
C CYS A 211 0.99 15.45 -20.74
N HIS A 212 0.45 14.25 -21.02
CA HIS A 212 -0.92 13.89 -20.71
C HIS A 212 -1.01 13.38 -19.27
N TRP A 213 -1.24 14.31 -18.35
CA TRP A 213 -1.27 14.02 -16.91
C TRP A 213 -2.25 12.91 -16.50
N GLY A 214 -3.33 12.69 -17.26
CA GLY A 214 -4.25 11.57 -16.99
C GLY A 214 -3.59 10.19 -17.14
N ASN A 215 -2.67 10.02 -18.10
CA ASN A 215 -1.93 8.77 -18.27
C ASN A 215 -0.91 8.56 -17.16
N VAL A 216 -0.28 9.65 -16.70
CA VAL A 216 0.64 9.62 -15.56
C VAL A 216 -0.10 9.27 -14.27
N GLU A 217 -1.27 9.89 -14.05
CA GLU A 217 -2.14 9.59 -12.91
C GLU A 217 -2.59 8.13 -12.90
N GLN A 218 -2.96 7.59 -14.06
CA GLN A 218 -3.35 6.19 -14.16
C GLN A 218 -2.19 5.24 -13.79
N LEU A 219 -0.99 5.48 -14.31
CA LEU A 219 0.19 4.67 -13.99
C LEU A 219 0.53 4.73 -12.49
N LEU A 220 0.42 5.91 -11.87
CA LEU A 220 0.64 6.08 -10.43
C LEU A 220 -0.46 5.40 -9.60
N LEU A 221 -1.72 5.49 -10.02
CA LEU A 221 -2.83 4.78 -9.37
C LEU A 221 -2.62 3.27 -9.39
N GLU A 222 -2.29 2.70 -10.55
CA GLU A 222 -1.99 1.28 -10.69
C GLU A 222 -0.76 0.88 -9.86
N SER A 223 0.26 1.73 -9.81
CA SER A 223 1.44 1.54 -8.96
C SER A 223 1.05 1.44 -7.48
N TYR A 224 0.25 2.39 -6.97
CA TYR A 224 -0.15 2.40 -5.56
C TYR A 224 -1.11 1.25 -5.21
N GLN A 225 -1.94 0.80 -6.15
CA GLN A 225 -2.76 -0.40 -5.97
C GLN A 225 -1.90 -1.66 -5.86
N ALA A 226 -0.93 -1.84 -6.76
CA ALA A 226 0.01 -2.95 -6.70
C ALA A 226 0.80 -2.95 -5.40
N LEU A 227 1.20 -1.78 -4.92
CA LEU A 227 1.90 -1.65 -3.65
C LEU A 227 1.02 -2.02 -2.45
N GLN A 228 -0.22 -1.53 -2.42
CA GLN A 228 -1.19 -1.91 -1.39
C GLN A 228 -1.43 -3.42 -1.37
N GLU A 229 -1.53 -4.07 -2.54
CA GLU A 229 -1.66 -5.51 -2.65
C GLU A 229 -0.47 -6.24 -2.01
N GLY A 230 0.76 -5.81 -2.32
CA GLY A 230 1.97 -6.39 -1.71
C GLY A 230 1.99 -6.24 -0.19
N ILE A 231 1.60 -5.08 0.33
CA ILE A 231 1.51 -4.82 1.77
C ILE A 231 0.44 -5.72 2.41
N LYS A 232 -0.74 -5.85 1.79
CA LYS A 232 -1.81 -6.73 2.29
C LYS A 232 -1.38 -8.19 2.31
N LEU A 233 -0.64 -8.65 1.30
CA LEU A 233 -0.08 -10.01 1.28
C LEU A 233 0.90 -10.25 2.42
N ILE A 234 1.78 -9.28 2.71
CA ILE A 234 2.67 -9.36 3.88
C ILE A 234 1.84 -9.40 5.16
N SER A 235 0.90 -8.48 5.36
CA SER A 235 0.06 -8.46 6.57
C SER A 235 -0.70 -9.78 6.79
N ASN A 236 -1.31 -10.34 5.73
CA ASN A 236 -1.98 -11.64 5.79
C ASN A 236 -1.01 -12.79 6.12
N ASN A 237 0.24 -12.70 5.65
CA ASN A 237 1.26 -13.69 5.98
C ASN A 237 1.75 -13.53 7.43
N TYR A 238 1.58 -12.37 8.06
CA TYR A 238 1.96 -12.10 9.45
C TYR A 238 0.73 -11.90 10.36
N SER A 239 -0.36 -12.64 10.12
CA SER A 239 -1.55 -12.63 10.98
C SER A 239 -1.60 -13.78 12.00
N GLY A 240 -0.49 -14.52 12.14
CA GLY A 240 -0.42 -15.68 13.01
C GLY A 240 -0.27 -15.30 14.48
N GLN A 241 -0.85 -16.11 15.36
CA GLN A 241 -0.67 -15.96 16.80
C GLN A 241 -0.43 -17.30 17.49
N VAL A 242 0.21 -17.25 18.65
CA VAL A 242 0.38 -18.39 19.56
C VAL A 242 0.04 -17.92 20.98
N VAL A 243 -0.87 -18.64 21.63
CA VAL A 243 -1.18 -18.43 23.05
C VAL A 243 -0.27 -19.35 23.86
N LEU A 244 0.58 -18.75 24.70
CA LEU A 244 1.39 -19.48 25.66
C LEU A 244 0.76 -19.36 27.05
N SER A 245 0.85 -20.44 27.82
CA SER A 245 0.45 -20.49 29.22
C SER A 245 1.42 -21.37 29.99
N TRP A 246 1.78 -20.97 31.20
CA TRP A 246 2.68 -21.71 32.08
C TRP A 246 2.20 -21.66 33.53
N ASP A 247 2.63 -22.65 34.30
CA ASP A 247 2.34 -22.70 35.73
C ASP A 247 3.23 -21.69 36.47
N PRO A 248 2.67 -20.88 37.39
CA PRO A 248 3.46 -19.96 38.19
C PRO A 248 4.41 -20.68 39.15
N ASN A 249 5.57 -20.08 39.34
CA ASN A 249 6.54 -20.44 40.38
C ASN A 249 5.95 -20.28 41.80
N LYS A 250 6.41 -21.10 42.75
CA LYS A 250 5.92 -21.09 44.15
C LYS A 250 6.73 -20.17 45.07
N GLU A 251 7.89 -19.72 44.59
CA GLU A 251 8.79 -18.86 45.33
C GLU A 251 8.21 -17.44 45.48
N ASN A 252 8.31 -16.87 46.68
CA ASN A 252 7.72 -15.56 46.98
C ASN A 252 8.52 -14.36 46.42
N ASN A 253 9.70 -14.59 45.85
CA ASN A 253 10.60 -13.55 45.36
C ASN A 253 10.56 -13.39 43.83
N ILE A 254 9.58 -13.99 43.14
CA ILE A 254 9.40 -13.84 41.69
C ILE A 254 8.78 -12.48 41.40
N ALA A 255 9.43 -11.72 40.53
CA ALA A 255 8.99 -10.39 40.09
C ALA A 255 8.33 -10.40 38.71
N GLY A 256 8.54 -11.46 37.92
CA GLY A 256 7.87 -11.68 36.64
C GLY A 256 8.50 -12.77 35.78
N TYR A 257 8.08 -12.81 34.53
CA TYR A 257 8.51 -13.78 33.52
C TYR A 257 8.92 -13.07 32.22
N LYS A 258 9.82 -13.72 31.48
CA LYS A 258 10.18 -13.35 30.11
C LYS A 258 9.93 -14.53 29.18
N ILE A 259 9.31 -14.25 28.04
CA ILE A 259 9.12 -15.21 26.96
C ILE A 259 10.23 -15.01 25.94
N HIS A 260 10.91 -16.09 25.59
CA HIS A 260 11.95 -16.15 24.58
C HIS A 260 11.45 -16.99 23.42
N TYR A 261 11.55 -16.49 22.20
CA TYR A 261 11.10 -17.24 21.03
C TYR A 261 11.94 -17.01 19.77
N GLY A 262 11.90 -17.99 18.87
CA GLY A 262 12.65 -17.98 17.62
C GLY A 262 12.20 -19.06 16.66
N LYS A 263 12.80 -19.10 15.47
CA LYS A 263 12.45 -20.05 14.39
C LYS A 263 13.29 -21.34 14.41
N THR A 264 14.30 -21.40 15.26
CA THR A 264 15.21 -22.52 15.39
C THR A 264 15.26 -22.97 16.84
N SER A 265 15.12 -24.28 17.08
CA SER A 265 15.23 -24.87 18.42
C SER A 265 16.52 -24.44 19.11
N GLY A 266 16.41 -23.98 20.36
CA GLY A 266 17.51 -23.51 21.19
C GLY A 266 18.07 -22.13 20.83
N LYS A 267 17.52 -21.44 19.82
CA LYS A 267 17.92 -20.10 19.41
C LYS A 267 16.72 -19.14 19.41
N TYR A 268 16.72 -18.23 20.38
CA TYR A 268 15.67 -17.25 20.55
C TYR A 268 16.17 -15.87 20.13
N ASP A 269 15.57 -15.32 19.08
CA ASP A 269 15.93 -14.00 18.53
C ASP A 269 15.02 -12.88 19.08
N SER A 270 14.00 -13.23 19.87
CA SER A 270 13.02 -12.30 20.41
C SER A 270 12.72 -12.59 21.88
N ILE A 271 12.59 -11.53 22.68
CA ILE A 271 12.34 -11.58 24.12
C ILE A 271 11.21 -10.60 24.46
N ILE A 272 10.21 -11.07 25.20
CA ILE A 272 9.08 -10.27 25.69
C ILE A 272 9.03 -10.38 27.21
N ASP A 273 9.13 -9.25 27.92
CA ASP A 273 8.85 -9.20 29.36
C ASP A 273 7.33 -9.09 29.56
N VAL A 274 6.76 -10.08 30.23
CA VAL A 274 5.31 -10.19 30.45
C VAL A 274 4.94 -9.92 31.91
N GLY A 275 5.91 -9.51 32.74
CA GLY A 275 5.72 -9.27 34.16
C GLY A 275 5.13 -10.50 34.86
N ASN A 276 4.12 -10.31 35.70
CA ASN A 276 3.50 -11.37 36.50
C ASN A 276 2.41 -12.17 35.76
N LEU A 277 2.26 -12.01 34.45
CA LEU A 277 1.33 -12.81 33.68
C LEU A 277 1.80 -14.27 33.65
N THR A 278 0.84 -15.20 33.57
CA THR A 278 1.09 -16.65 33.39
C THR A 278 0.52 -17.16 32.07
N SER A 279 0.00 -16.26 31.25
CA SER A 279 -0.40 -16.51 29.88
C SER A 279 -0.21 -15.25 29.04
N TYR A 280 0.18 -15.43 27.79
CA TYR A 280 0.40 -14.34 26.85
C TYR A 280 0.12 -14.78 25.42
N THR A 281 -0.49 -13.90 24.62
CA THR A 281 -0.70 -14.13 23.19
C THR A 281 0.36 -13.39 22.41
N ILE A 282 1.24 -14.14 21.76
CA ILE A 282 2.20 -13.60 20.80
C ILE A 282 1.47 -13.46 19.47
N LYS A 283 1.43 -12.24 18.93
CA LYS A 283 0.77 -11.90 17.66
C LYS A 283 1.81 -11.62 16.58
N ASP A 284 1.32 -11.31 15.39
CA ASP A 284 2.12 -10.87 14.24
C ASP A 284 3.20 -11.88 13.83
N LEU A 285 2.93 -13.18 14.07
CA LEU A 285 3.80 -14.28 13.67
C LEU A 285 3.51 -14.65 12.21
N LYS A 286 4.56 -15.08 11.51
CA LYS A 286 4.40 -15.56 10.14
C LYS A 286 3.56 -16.83 10.14
N MET A 287 2.46 -16.80 9.39
CA MET A 287 1.53 -17.90 9.20
C MET A 287 2.26 -19.14 8.71
N ASP A 288 1.82 -20.30 9.19
CA ASP A 288 2.34 -21.60 8.80
C ASP A 288 3.85 -21.81 9.06
N GLU A 289 4.48 -20.96 9.86
CA GLU A 289 5.86 -21.14 10.30
C GLU A 289 5.91 -21.72 11.72
N THR A 290 6.85 -22.62 11.97
CA THR A 290 7.08 -23.22 13.28
C THR A 290 7.99 -22.34 14.10
N TYR A 291 7.52 -21.96 15.29
CA TYR A 291 8.28 -21.21 16.28
C TYR A 291 8.56 -22.08 17.50
N TYR A 292 9.67 -21.80 18.17
CA TYR A 292 10.12 -22.42 19.39
C TYR A 292 10.07 -21.37 20.50
N PHE A 293 9.50 -21.74 21.64
CA PHE A 293 9.21 -20.86 22.76
C PHE A 293 9.77 -21.43 24.05
N ALA A 294 10.33 -20.57 24.88
CA ALA A 294 10.78 -20.87 26.23
C ALA A 294 10.44 -19.71 27.17
N VAL A 295 10.32 -19.99 28.46
CA VAL A 295 9.99 -18.98 29.48
C VAL A 295 11.08 -18.97 30.55
N THR A 296 11.55 -17.79 30.96
CA THR A 296 12.37 -17.62 32.17
C THR A 296 11.58 -16.85 33.22
N ALA A 297 11.80 -17.16 34.50
CA ALA A 297 11.32 -16.35 35.61
C ALA A 297 12.46 -15.42 36.07
N TYR A 298 12.14 -14.21 36.53
CA TYR A 298 13.10 -13.32 37.18
C TYR A 298 12.65 -12.90 38.56
N ASN A 299 13.59 -12.78 39.48
CA ASN A 299 13.32 -12.39 40.86
C ASN A 299 13.33 -10.86 41.04
N THR A 300 13.01 -10.39 42.25
CA THR A 300 13.02 -8.95 42.60
C THR A 300 14.38 -8.26 42.45
N ASN A 301 15.47 -9.03 42.33
CA ASN A 301 16.82 -8.52 42.07
C ASN A 301 17.17 -8.54 40.57
N GLY A 302 16.22 -8.88 39.69
CA GLY A 302 16.40 -8.99 38.25
C GLY A 302 17.21 -10.21 37.78
N SER A 303 17.49 -11.17 38.66
CA SER A 303 18.20 -12.40 38.26
C SER A 303 17.25 -13.39 37.61
N GLU A 304 17.59 -13.86 36.42
CA GLU A 304 16.79 -14.80 35.63
C GLU A 304 17.11 -16.27 35.94
N SER A 305 16.11 -17.13 35.85
CA SER A 305 16.24 -18.59 35.93
C SER A 305 16.79 -19.18 34.62
N SER A 306 17.07 -20.48 34.61
CA SER A 306 17.13 -21.26 33.37
C SER A 306 15.76 -21.29 32.68
N TYR A 307 15.74 -21.59 31.38
CA TYR A 307 14.51 -21.81 30.61
C TYR A 307 13.65 -22.92 31.22
N ALA A 308 12.36 -22.66 31.37
CA ALA A 308 11.33 -23.71 31.36
C ALA A 308 11.38 -24.37 29.98
N GLY A 309 11.23 -25.71 29.94
CA GLY A 309 11.45 -26.51 28.73
C GLY A 309 10.85 -25.92 27.45
N GLU A 310 11.52 -26.15 26.32
CA GLU A 310 11.12 -25.59 25.03
C GLU A 310 9.85 -26.27 24.49
N VAL A 311 8.93 -25.46 23.97
CA VAL A 311 7.77 -25.92 23.22
C VAL A 311 7.81 -25.38 21.80
N SER A 312 7.36 -26.16 20.83
CA SER A 312 7.22 -25.70 19.45
C SER A 312 5.76 -25.64 19.04
N HIS A 313 5.40 -24.61 18.29
CA HIS A 313 4.07 -24.46 17.74
C HIS A 313 4.10 -23.75 16.39
N LYS A 314 3.17 -24.13 15.52
CA LYS A 314 2.97 -23.46 14.23
C LYS A 314 2.07 -22.26 14.45
N ALA A 315 2.45 -21.08 13.96
CA ALA A 315 1.57 -19.92 14.07
C ALA A 315 0.32 -20.11 13.21
N THR A 316 -0.85 -19.85 13.80
CA THR A 316 -2.16 -19.98 13.14
C THR A 316 -2.98 -18.72 13.33
N VAL A 317 -4.01 -18.52 12.50
CA VAL A 317 -4.95 -17.41 12.68
C VAL A 317 -5.67 -17.58 14.01
N ALA A 318 -5.99 -16.47 14.68
CA ALA A 318 -6.92 -16.46 15.80
C ALA A 318 -8.26 -17.09 15.38
N LEU A 319 -8.44 -18.39 15.58
CA LEU A 319 -9.78 -18.95 15.64
C LEU A 319 -10.42 -18.28 16.85
N ALA A 320 -11.42 -17.43 16.62
CA ALA A 320 -12.40 -17.13 17.65
C ALA A 320 -13.05 -18.47 18.00
N LEU A 321 -12.45 -19.22 18.92
CA LEU A 321 -13.07 -20.41 19.46
C LEU A 321 -14.35 -19.91 20.16
N PRO A 322 -15.56 -20.37 19.76
CA PRO A 322 -16.72 -20.16 20.60
C PRO A 322 -16.36 -20.71 21.97
N SER A 323 -16.48 -19.87 23.00
CA SER A 323 -16.10 -20.21 24.36
C SER A 323 -16.65 -21.59 24.73
N LEU A 324 -15.76 -22.54 25.06
CA LEU A 324 -16.16 -23.88 25.49
C LEU A 324 -17.13 -23.76 26.67
N PRO A 325 -18.30 -24.42 26.62
CA PRO A 325 -19.24 -24.38 27.72
C PRO A 325 -18.61 -24.96 28.98
N GLN A 326 -18.66 -24.21 30.08
CA GLN A 326 -18.09 -24.61 31.38
C GLN A 326 -18.99 -25.56 32.19
N ASN A 327 -20.08 -26.08 31.60
CA ASN A 327 -21.03 -26.95 32.29
C ASN A 327 -20.76 -28.45 32.03
N PRO A 328 -20.55 -29.28 33.07
CA PRO A 328 -20.41 -30.74 32.95
C PRO A 328 -21.59 -31.45 32.27
N GLU A 329 -22.80 -30.88 32.28
CA GLU A 329 -23.97 -31.47 31.63
C GLU A 329 -23.94 -31.33 30.10
N GLU A 330 -23.32 -30.28 29.55
CA GLU A 330 -23.18 -30.08 28.11
C GLU A 330 -22.07 -30.96 27.50
N LYS A 331 -21.05 -31.31 28.28
CA LYS A 331 -20.01 -32.27 27.88
C LYS A 331 -20.59 -33.66 27.59
N TYR A 332 -21.58 -34.09 28.39
CA TYR A 332 -22.27 -35.38 28.22
C TYR A 332 -23.23 -35.38 27.02
N ALA A 333 -23.78 -34.21 26.66
CA ALA A 333 -24.62 -34.05 25.47
C ALA A 333 -23.80 -34.09 24.16
N LEU A 334 -22.58 -33.54 24.18
CA LEU A 334 -21.67 -33.54 23.03
C LEU A 334 -21.02 -34.91 22.77
N GLU A 335 -20.68 -35.68 23.81
CA GLU A 335 -20.17 -37.05 23.66
C GLU A 335 -21.21 -38.00 23.04
N LYS A 336 -22.50 -37.80 23.34
CA LYS A 336 -23.60 -38.57 22.77
C LYS A 336 -23.93 -38.17 21.32
N ALA A 337 -23.81 -36.87 20.99
CA ALA A 337 -23.96 -36.37 19.62
C ALA A 337 -22.80 -36.78 18.69
N GLY A 338 -21.60 -37.00 19.25
CA GLY A 338 -20.41 -37.43 18.49
C GLY A 338 -20.44 -38.87 17.99
N GLN A 339 -21.28 -39.75 18.57
CA GLN A 339 -21.36 -41.15 18.15
C GLN A 339 -22.33 -41.40 16.98
N ASP A 340 -23.32 -40.52 16.76
CA ASP A 340 -24.30 -40.66 15.69
C ASP A 340 -23.87 -40.02 14.36
N ASN A 341 -22.76 -39.26 14.34
CA ASN A 341 -22.34 -38.47 13.19
C ASN A 341 -21.17 -39.06 12.37
N MET A 342 -20.90 -40.36 12.50
CA MET A 342 -19.88 -41.06 11.71
C MET A 342 -20.43 -41.66 10.40
N GLN A 343 -21.39 -40.98 9.76
CA GLN A 343 -21.87 -41.38 8.43
C GLN A 343 -22.64 -40.27 7.68
N LEU A 344 -22.05 -39.09 7.51
CA LEU A 344 -22.36 -38.24 6.35
C LEU A 344 -21.19 -37.30 6.04
N ASN A 345 -20.66 -37.48 4.83
CA ASN A 345 -19.42 -36.90 4.33
C ASN A 345 -19.54 -35.41 3.97
N GLU A 346 -18.39 -34.74 4.05
CA GLU A 346 -17.91 -33.71 3.11
C GLU A 346 -18.95 -32.72 2.57
N THR A 347 -19.10 -31.60 3.25
CA THR A 347 -19.42 -30.33 2.57
C THR A 347 -18.60 -29.23 3.23
N LEU A 348 -17.47 -28.85 2.64
CA LEU A 348 -16.83 -27.59 2.98
C LEU A 348 -17.87 -26.48 2.75
N HIS A 349 -18.39 -25.88 3.82
CA HIS A 349 -19.18 -24.67 3.70
C HIS A 349 -18.27 -23.55 3.23
N GLN A 350 -18.36 -23.23 1.93
CA GLN A 350 -17.74 -22.04 1.35
C GLN A 350 -18.27 -20.80 2.06
N ASN A 351 -17.39 -19.84 2.37
CA ASN A 351 -17.83 -18.52 2.83
C ASN A 351 -18.73 -17.88 1.76
N PRO A 352 -19.74 -17.08 2.15
CA PRO A 352 -20.63 -16.44 1.18
C PRO A 352 -19.84 -15.51 0.24
N GLU A 353 -20.14 -15.55 -1.06
CA GLU A 353 -19.43 -14.78 -2.08
C GLU A 353 -20.39 -13.87 -2.85
N VAL A 354 -19.94 -12.64 -3.16
CA VAL A 354 -20.69 -11.68 -3.99
C VAL A 354 -20.27 -11.83 -5.45
N VAL A 355 -21.20 -12.31 -6.28
CA VAL A 355 -21.02 -12.48 -7.72
C VAL A 355 -21.67 -11.32 -8.47
N TRP A 356 -20.88 -10.55 -9.21
CA TRP A 356 -21.37 -9.43 -10.03
C TRP A 356 -22.04 -9.94 -11.31
N LEU A 357 -23.26 -9.47 -11.58
CA LEU A 357 -23.95 -9.80 -12.82
C LEU A 357 -23.62 -8.76 -13.91
N PRO A 358 -23.48 -9.15 -15.19
CA PRO A 358 -23.17 -8.20 -16.26
C PRO A 358 -24.23 -7.10 -16.37
N GLN A 359 -23.83 -5.83 -16.29
CA GLN A 359 -24.76 -4.69 -16.31
C GLN A 359 -25.19 -4.29 -17.73
N GLY A 360 -24.54 -4.81 -18.77
CA GLY A 360 -24.95 -4.65 -20.18
C GLY A 360 -24.96 -3.21 -20.71
N VAL A 361 -24.38 -2.25 -19.98
CA VAL A 361 -24.39 -0.83 -20.33
C VAL A 361 -23.00 -0.24 -20.07
N ASP A 362 -22.31 0.17 -21.14
CA ASP A 362 -21.18 1.09 -21.02
C ASP A 362 -21.73 2.47 -20.64
N LEU A 363 -21.28 3.04 -19.53
CA LEU A 363 -21.67 4.39 -19.12
C LEU A 363 -21.06 5.41 -20.09
N THR A 364 -21.91 6.09 -20.86
CA THR A 364 -21.47 7.13 -21.82
C THR A 364 -22.18 8.45 -21.55
N LYS A 365 -21.73 9.52 -22.23
CA LYS A 365 -22.41 10.81 -22.27
C LYS A 365 -23.88 10.75 -22.75
N HIS A 366 -24.29 9.63 -23.34
CA HIS A 366 -25.63 9.39 -23.87
C HIS A 366 -26.49 8.49 -22.97
N THR A 367 -25.91 7.90 -21.92
CA THR A 367 -26.68 7.14 -20.93
C THR A 367 -27.71 8.08 -20.30
N LYS A 368 -28.97 7.63 -20.29
CA LYS A 368 -30.09 8.35 -19.68
C LYS A 368 -30.76 7.44 -18.66
N GLY A 369 -31.08 7.99 -17.50
CA GLY A 369 -31.72 7.22 -16.44
C GLY A 369 -30.71 6.58 -15.48
N PRO A 370 -31.22 5.87 -14.46
CA PRO A 370 -30.38 5.26 -13.45
C PRO A 370 -29.49 4.18 -14.04
N PHE A 371 -28.32 3.99 -13.43
CA PHE A 371 -27.45 2.88 -13.72
C PHE A 371 -27.73 1.75 -12.74
N THR A 372 -28.36 0.69 -13.24
CA THR A 372 -28.72 -0.47 -12.42
C THR A 372 -27.49 -1.35 -12.19
N VAL A 373 -27.26 -1.67 -10.92
CA VAL A 373 -26.22 -2.60 -10.47
C VAL A 373 -26.89 -3.85 -9.94
N LYS A 374 -26.53 -5.01 -10.48
CA LYS A 374 -27.03 -6.32 -10.04
C LYS A 374 -25.92 -7.24 -9.53
N ILE A 375 -26.24 -7.95 -8.44
CA ILE A 375 -25.38 -8.99 -7.86
C ILE A 375 -26.20 -10.26 -7.57
N ARG A 376 -25.48 -11.37 -7.37
CA ARG A 376 -25.97 -12.60 -6.76
C ARG A 376 -25.08 -12.93 -5.56
N VAL A 377 -25.65 -13.43 -4.48
CA VAL A 377 -24.86 -13.93 -3.35
C VAL A 377 -24.93 -15.46 -3.34
N GLU A 378 -23.76 -16.10 -3.43
CA GLU A 378 -23.62 -17.56 -3.46
C GLU A 378 -23.00 -18.07 -2.15
N GLY A 379 -23.06 -19.38 -1.90
CA GLY A 379 -22.48 -19.99 -0.69
C GLY A 379 -23.29 -19.78 0.61
N ILE A 380 -24.49 -19.20 0.55
CA ILE A 380 -25.33 -19.02 1.74
C ILE A 380 -26.02 -20.33 2.14
N GLY A 381 -25.56 -20.90 3.25
CA GLY A 381 -26.30 -21.95 3.96
C GLY A 381 -27.53 -21.35 4.66
N LYS A 382 -28.74 -21.73 4.20
CA LYS A 382 -30.01 -21.24 4.77
C LYS A 382 -30.19 -21.51 6.26
N GLU A 383 -29.47 -22.48 6.81
CA GLU A 383 -29.47 -22.79 8.25
C GLU A 383 -28.62 -21.81 9.06
N ARG A 384 -27.59 -21.19 8.44
CA ARG A 384 -26.66 -20.27 9.10
C ARG A 384 -27.05 -18.80 8.92
N TYR A 385 -27.59 -18.45 7.76
CA TYR A 385 -28.07 -17.10 7.46
C TYR A 385 -29.48 -17.18 6.86
N PRO A 386 -30.54 -17.13 7.69
CA PRO A 386 -31.92 -17.28 7.24
C PRO A 386 -32.38 -16.13 6.34
N SER A 387 -31.80 -14.94 6.54
CA SER A 387 -31.97 -13.77 5.68
C SER A 387 -30.67 -12.96 5.61
N ILE A 388 -30.56 -12.16 4.54
CA ILE A 388 -29.40 -11.31 4.24
C ILE A 388 -29.85 -9.99 3.65
N VAL A 389 -29.07 -8.94 3.89
CA VAL A 389 -29.30 -7.59 3.39
C VAL A 389 -28.02 -7.06 2.74
N PRO A 390 -27.88 -7.18 1.40
CA PRO A 390 -26.80 -6.52 0.68
C PRO A 390 -26.98 -5.01 0.65
N ARG A 391 -25.91 -4.27 0.91
CA ARG A 391 -25.86 -2.81 0.82
C ARG A 391 -24.77 -2.35 -0.12
N ILE A 392 -25.11 -1.41 -1.01
CA ILE A 392 -24.19 -0.83 -1.97
C ILE A 392 -23.70 0.54 -1.51
N LYS A 393 -22.42 0.81 -1.73
CA LYS A 393 -21.79 2.11 -1.55
C LYS A 393 -21.18 2.56 -2.87
N TYR A 394 -21.42 3.81 -3.27
CA TYR A 394 -20.92 4.32 -4.56
C TYR A 394 -20.41 5.77 -4.52
N TYR A 395 -19.54 6.09 -5.49
CA TYR A 395 -18.78 7.34 -5.62
C TYR A 395 -18.71 7.77 -7.08
N ILE A 396 -18.77 9.07 -7.32
CA ILE A 396 -18.56 9.66 -8.64
C ILE A 396 -17.39 10.64 -8.55
N GLY A 397 -16.31 10.37 -9.30
CA GLY A 397 -15.08 11.15 -9.24
C GLY A 397 -14.28 10.92 -7.96
N THR A 398 -13.64 11.97 -7.44
CA THR A 398 -12.79 11.94 -6.22
C THR A 398 -13.53 12.42 -4.96
N GLY A 399 -14.87 12.42 -4.99
CA GLY A 399 -15.73 13.00 -3.93
C GLY A 399 -16.07 12.03 -2.79
N ASN A 400 -16.87 12.52 -1.83
CA ASN A 400 -17.43 11.71 -0.72
C ASN A 400 -18.41 10.65 -1.24
N SER A 401 -18.53 9.55 -0.49
CA SER A 401 -19.55 8.50 -0.70
C SER A 401 -20.94 9.13 -0.77
N TYR A 402 -21.75 8.75 -1.76
CA TYR A 402 -23.14 9.19 -1.84
C TYR A 402 -24.05 8.52 -0.80
N GLY A 403 -23.57 7.45 -0.16
CA GLY A 403 -24.23 6.77 0.94
C GLY A 403 -23.98 5.26 0.90
N CYS A 404 -24.53 4.55 1.88
CA CYS A 404 -24.65 3.09 1.89
C CYS A 404 -26.14 2.78 1.82
N PHE A 405 -26.57 2.04 0.81
CA PHE A 405 -27.99 1.85 0.49
C PHE A 405 -28.33 0.37 0.41
N ASP A 406 -29.45 -0.03 1.01
CA ASP A 406 -29.98 -1.39 0.88
C ASP A 406 -30.34 -1.68 -0.58
N MET A 407 -29.93 -2.85 -1.07
CA MET A 407 -30.30 -3.33 -2.38
C MET A 407 -31.69 -3.96 -2.35
N ILE A 408 -32.37 -3.97 -3.50
CA ILE A 408 -33.72 -4.52 -3.67
C ILE A 408 -33.61 -5.98 -4.12
N LYS A 409 -34.35 -6.88 -3.48
CA LYS A 409 -34.39 -8.30 -3.85
C LYS A 409 -35.31 -8.51 -5.05
N GLU A 410 -34.76 -9.04 -6.15
CA GLU A 410 -35.48 -9.27 -7.42
C GLU A 410 -36.05 -10.71 -7.52
N GLY A 411 -35.44 -11.67 -6.81
CA GLY A 411 -35.74 -13.11 -6.92
C GLY A 411 -34.49 -13.93 -7.21
N ASP A 412 -34.52 -15.25 -7.01
CA ASP A 412 -33.40 -16.18 -7.31
C ASP A 412 -32.02 -15.79 -6.75
N GLY A 413 -31.99 -15.18 -5.55
CA GLY A 413 -30.76 -14.72 -4.91
C GLY A 413 -30.14 -13.48 -5.56
N VAL A 414 -30.85 -12.83 -6.48
CA VAL A 414 -30.42 -11.62 -7.19
C VAL A 414 -30.90 -10.37 -6.45
N TRP A 415 -29.99 -9.40 -6.34
CA TRP A 415 -30.24 -8.10 -5.74
C TRP A 415 -29.86 -7.00 -6.73
N SER A 416 -30.63 -5.92 -6.75
CA SER A 416 -30.45 -4.77 -7.64
C SER A 416 -30.37 -3.46 -6.86
N PHE A 417 -29.65 -2.48 -7.39
CA PHE A 417 -29.75 -1.10 -6.94
C PHE A 417 -29.59 -0.14 -8.11
N ASP A 418 -30.46 0.85 -8.17
CA ASP A 418 -30.44 1.89 -9.20
C ASP A 418 -29.64 3.09 -8.71
N ILE A 419 -28.42 3.24 -9.22
CA ILE A 419 -27.63 4.45 -8.98
C ILE A 419 -28.32 5.60 -9.74
N PRO A 420 -28.80 6.65 -9.04
CA PRO A 420 -29.61 7.70 -9.65
C PRO A 420 -28.83 8.47 -10.70
N ASP A 421 -29.49 8.90 -11.79
CA ASP A 421 -28.90 9.72 -12.85
C ASP A 421 -28.49 11.09 -12.29
N PRO A 422 -27.18 11.38 -12.15
CA PRO A 422 -26.71 12.66 -11.65
C PRO A 422 -26.65 13.71 -12.76
N ASN A 423 -27.21 13.43 -13.94
CA ASN A 423 -26.85 13.99 -15.24
C ASN A 423 -25.45 13.56 -15.67
N TRP A 424 -25.30 12.31 -16.10
CA TRP A 424 -24.00 11.69 -16.47
C TRP A 424 -23.09 12.58 -17.34
N TYR A 425 -23.67 13.38 -18.26
CA TYR A 425 -22.92 14.32 -19.10
C TYR A 425 -22.13 15.39 -18.32
N ARG A 426 -22.52 15.73 -17.08
CA ARG A 426 -21.79 16.66 -16.20
C ARG A 426 -20.60 16.00 -15.50
N CYS A 427 -20.59 14.67 -15.46
CA CYS A 427 -19.58 13.86 -14.81
C CYS A 427 -18.61 13.24 -15.82
N ARG A 428 -18.50 13.80 -17.04
CA ARG A 428 -17.55 13.34 -18.07
C ARG A 428 -16.13 13.25 -17.52
N SER A 429 -15.41 12.22 -17.97
CA SER A 429 -14.05 11.90 -17.51
C SER A 429 -13.93 11.61 -16.00
N LYS A 430 -15.04 11.42 -15.28
CA LYS A 430 -15.03 10.92 -13.90
C LYS A 430 -15.24 9.41 -13.89
N ILE A 431 -14.76 8.77 -12.82
CA ILE A 431 -14.94 7.33 -12.57
C ILE A 431 -16.13 7.15 -11.63
N LEU A 432 -17.07 6.27 -11.98
CA LEU A 432 -18.03 5.72 -11.04
C LEU A 432 -17.39 4.52 -10.34
N ARG A 433 -17.34 4.52 -9.01
CA ARG A 433 -16.86 3.38 -8.20
C ARG A 433 -17.97 2.89 -7.30
N TYR A 434 -18.15 1.58 -7.20
CA TYR A 434 -19.15 0.98 -6.31
C TYR A 434 -18.71 -0.38 -5.77
N HIS A 435 -19.16 -0.74 -4.58
CA HIS A 435 -18.96 -2.06 -3.97
C HIS A 435 -20.16 -2.42 -3.10
N VAL A 436 -20.30 -3.71 -2.79
CA VAL A 436 -21.41 -4.23 -1.98
C VAL A 436 -20.87 -4.98 -0.77
N ILE A 437 -21.48 -4.75 0.38
CA ILE A 437 -21.28 -5.52 1.61
C ILE A 437 -22.59 -6.24 1.94
N VAL A 438 -22.53 -7.52 2.27
CA VAL A 438 -23.68 -8.34 2.66
C VAL A 438 -23.74 -8.43 4.17
N PHE A 439 -24.90 -8.10 4.73
CA PHE A 439 -25.17 -8.18 6.15
C PHE A 439 -26.14 -9.32 6.47
N ASP A 440 -26.05 -9.88 7.68
CA ASP A 440 -27.10 -10.74 8.24
C ASP A 440 -28.21 -9.89 8.92
N ASP A 441 -29.20 -10.56 9.50
CA ASP A 441 -30.33 -9.91 10.18
C ASP A 441 -29.92 -9.16 11.47
N GLU A 442 -28.72 -9.41 12.00
CA GLU A 442 -28.15 -8.74 13.17
C GLU A 442 -27.21 -7.58 12.80
N ASP A 443 -27.16 -7.23 11.50
CA ASP A 443 -26.32 -6.17 10.94
C ASP A 443 -24.80 -6.47 11.00
N ASN A 444 -24.41 -7.75 11.09
CA ASN A 444 -23.02 -8.16 10.97
C ASN A 444 -22.65 -8.35 9.50
N ALA A 445 -21.48 -7.86 9.09
CA ALA A 445 -20.96 -8.08 7.74
C ALA A 445 -20.49 -9.53 7.57
N ILE A 446 -21.08 -10.25 6.61
CA ILE A 446 -20.82 -11.69 6.37
C ILE A 446 -20.13 -11.97 5.03
N ALA A 447 -20.16 -11.02 4.09
CA ALA A 447 -19.42 -11.07 2.84
C ALA A 447 -19.21 -9.67 2.26
N GLU A 448 -18.15 -9.49 1.48
CA GLU A 448 -17.85 -8.24 0.79
C GLU A 448 -17.46 -8.53 -0.67
N GLY A 449 -18.04 -7.77 -1.60
CA GLY A 449 -17.73 -7.83 -3.02
C GLY A 449 -16.59 -6.89 -3.40
N ASN A 450 -15.78 -7.31 -4.37
CA ASN A 450 -14.73 -6.47 -4.96
C ASN A 450 -15.28 -5.17 -5.55
N TRP A 451 -14.52 -4.09 -5.44
CA TRP A 451 -14.84 -2.81 -6.07
C TRP A 451 -14.96 -2.91 -7.59
N GLN A 452 -16.07 -2.38 -8.12
CA GLN A 452 -16.30 -2.18 -9.54
C GLN A 452 -16.00 -0.72 -9.92
N LYS A 453 -15.58 -0.52 -11.17
CA LYS A 453 -15.22 0.80 -11.70
C LYS A 453 -15.72 0.94 -13.14
N GLU A 454 -16.41 2.04 -13.41
CA GLU A 454 -16.92 2.38 -14.75
C GLU A 454 -16.45 3.79 -15.13
N LEU A 455 -15.86 3.95 -16.32
CA LEU A 455 -15.44 5.25 -16.84
C LEU A 455 -16.63 5.91 -17.56
N ILE A 456 -17.00 7.14 -17.19
CA ILE A 456 -18.18 7.85 -17.74
C ILE A 456 -17.89 8.48 -19.14
N ASP A 457 -16.77 8.08 -19.76
CA ASP A 457 -16.17 8.53 -21.04
C ASP A 457 -15.97 10.05 -21.23
N SER A 458 -15.07 10.36 -22.15
CA SER A 458 -14.46 11.63 -22.46
C SER A 458 -14.94 12.21 -23.80
N PHE A 459 -14.64 13.47 -24.02
CA PHE A 459 -15.01 14.23 -25.20
C PHE A 459 -14.16 13.79 -26.40
N VAL A 460 -14.65 12.85 -27.22
CA VAL A 460 -14.22 12.82 -28.63
C VAL A 460 -14.84 14.05 -29.29
N GLN A 461 -14.02 15.08 -29.46
CA GLN A 461 -14.32 16.18 -30.36
C GLN A 461 -14.14 15.61 -31.77
N ASP A 462 -15.21 15.06 -32.35
CA ASP A 462 -15.25 14.76 -33.77
C ASP A 462 -15.07 16.10 -34.52
N TYR A 463 -13.86 16.39 -34.97
CA TYR A 463 -13.62 17.41 -35.98
C TYR A 463 -13.91 16.79 -37.35
N ASN A 464 -15.11 17.08 -37.86
CA ASN A 464 -15.36 17.17 -39.31
C ASN A 464 -15.20 18.64 -39.74
#